data_AF-A0A2U1TZN6-F1
#
_entry.id   AF-A0A2U1TZN6-F1
#
_cell.length_a   1.000
_cell.length_b   1.000
_cell.length_c   1.000
_cell.angle_alpha   90.00
_cell.angle_beta   90.00
_cell.angle_gamma   90.00
#
_symmetry.space_group_name_H-M   'P 1'
#
loop_
_entity.id
_entity.type
_entity.pdbx_description
1 polymer ?
#
loop_
_entity_poly.entity_id
_entity_poly.type
_entity_poly.pdbx_seq_one_letter_code
_entity_poly.pdbx_strand_id
1 'polypeptide(L)'
;MSISGVTSSSSSIADQISTVGTKKTDDGVSFSAVLNEISSDNDSADESTVISSSFTKSSSIKSSSYSASMSEFLHNKSDKDEVANVVKTLATTSDYELCSIANSPDGIHGVTYSSTGQPVTSASSAAFNELSVSVLAGRTAIYNEETAKGTDPADIFDKIVSYMNTQPQSYLDAINWS
;
A
#
# COMPACT_ATOMS: atom_id res chain seq x y z
N MET A 1 53.02 -22.51 9.27
CA MET A 1 52.63 -22.15 7.89
C MET A 1 51.94 -23.36 7.26
N SER A 2 50.94 -23.08 6.41
CA SER A 2 50.20 -23.97 5.50
C SER A 2 48.86 -24.56 5.96
N ILE A 3 47.85 -23.69 5.79
CA ILE A 3 46.52 -23.81 5.16
C ILE A 3 45.80 -25.18 5.09
N SER A 4 44.60 -25.20 5.67
CA SER A 4 43.53 -26.18 5.43
C SER A 4 42.81 -25.88 4.12
N GLY A 5 42.63 -26.89 3.27
CA GLY A 5 41.77 -26.84 2.08
C GLY A 5 40.31 -27.10 2.44
N VAL A 6 39.42 -26.18 2.06
CA VAL A 6 37.97 -26.39 2.02
C VAL A 6 37.57 -26.75 0.59
N THR A 7 36.91 -27.89 0.44
CA THR A 7 36.27 -28.34 -0.80
C THR A 7 34.97 -27.57 -1.01
N SER A 8 34.86 -26.87 -2.14
CA SER A 8 33.62 -26.25 -2.61
C SER A 8 32.67 -27.32 -3.15
N SER A 9 31.54 -27.54 -2.48
CA SER A 9 30.41 -28.28 -3.04
C SER A 9 29.46 -27.28 -3.70
N SER A 10 29.47 -27.25 -5.04
CA SER A 10 28.42 -26.61 -5.83
C SER A 10 27.15 -27.46 -5.75
N SER A 11 26.09 -26.92 -5.15
CA SER A 11 24.74 -27.47 -5.27
C SER A 11 23.90 -26.59 -6.18
N SER A 12 23.51 -27.19 -7.30
CA SER A 12 22.61 -26.67 -8.35
C SER A 12 21.26 -26.22 -7.79
N ILE A 13 20.77 -25.06 -8.22
CA ILE A 13 19.49 -24.45 -7.79
C ILE A 13 18.30 -25.03 -8.59
N ALA A 14 18.50 -26.11 -9.34
CA ALA A 14 17.53 -26.58 -10.35
C ALA A 14 16.50 -27.63 -9.87
N ASP A 15 16.48 -28.06 -8.61
CA ASP A 15 15.65 -29.20 -8.16
C ASP A 15 14.63 -28.91 -7.04
N GLN A 16 14.16 -27.67 -6.88
CA GLN A 16 13.08 -27.36 -5.93
C GLN A 16 11.88 -26.69 -6.59
N ILE A 17 11.27 -27.39 -7.55
CA ILE A 17 9.89 -27.12 -7.97
C ILE A 17 9.15 -28.46 -8.03
N SER A 18 8.58 -28.85 -6.90
CA SER A 18 7.51 -29.85 -6.88
C SER A 18 6.46 -29.52 -5.81
N THR A 19 5.27 -29.23 -6.32
CA THR A 19 3.96 -29.50 -5.70
C THR A 19 3.52 -28.60 -4.54
N VAL A 20 2.76 -27.55 -4.90
CA VAL A 20 1.61 -27.05 -4.12
C VAL A 20 0.49 -26.87 -5.15
N GLY A 21 -0.60 -27.63 -5.16
CA GLY A 21 -1.49 -27.89 -4.04
C GLY A 21 -2.54 -26.77 -4.02
N THR A 22 -3.49 -26.79 -4.96
CA THR A 22 -4.61 -25.84 -5.02
C THR A 22 -5.44 -25.93 -3.75
N LYS A 23 -5.27 -24.96 -2.84
CA LYS A 23 -6.22 -24.73 -1.74
C LYS A 23 -6.81 -23.33 -1.88
N LYS A 24 -8.07 -23.31 -2.29
CA LYS A 24 -8.96 -22.17 -2.33
C LYS A 24 -9.56 -22.01 -0.92
N THR A 25 -9.37 -20.86 -0.27
CA THR A 25 -10.02 -20.41 0.98
C THR A 25 -9.83 -18.90 0.99
N ASP A 26 -10.78 -18.17 0.41
CA ASP A 26 -11.92 -17.47 1.05
C ASP A 26 -11.54 -16.03 1.41
N ASP A 27 -12.22 -15.11 0.73
CA ASP A 27 -12.41 -13.70 1.02
C ASP A 27 -11.15 -12.84 1.17
N GLY A 28 -10.42 -12.71 0.06
CA GLY A 28 -9.50 -11.60 -0.15
C GLY A 28 -10.28 -10.29 -0.27
N VAL A 29 -10.62 -9.67 0.87
CA VAL A 29 -11.14 -8.30 0.89
C VAL A 29 -10.00 -7.38 0.48
N SER A 30 -10.10 -6.83 -0.74
CA SER A 30 -9.15 -5.83 -1.22
C SER A 30 -9.22 -4.59 -0.32
N PHE A 31 -8.09 -3.97 -0.01
CA PHE A 31 -8.08 -2.71 0.76
C PHE A 31 -8.99 -1.68 0.08
N SER A 32 -9.00 -1.62 -1.26
CA SER A 32 -9.93 -0.79 -2.04
C SER A 32 -11.42 -1.12 -1.86
N ALA A 33 -11.78 -2.35 -1.47
CA ALA A 33 -13.16 -2.71 -1.15
C ALA A 33 -13.58 -2.19 0.23
N VAL A 34 -12.70 -2.32 1.24
CA VAL A 34 -12.91 -1.72 2.58
C VAL A 34 -13.01 -0.20 2.49
N LEU A 35 -12.19 0.42 1.64
CA LEU A 35 -12.18 1.87 1.41
C LEU A 35 -13.51 2.38 0.79
N ASN A 36 -14.19 1.56 -0.02
CA ASN A 36 -15.48 1.94 -0.63
C ASN A 36 -16.66 1.81 0.35
N GLU A 37 -16.56 0.90 1.33
CA GLU A 37 -17.57 0.70 2.38
C GLU A 37 -17.61 1.89 3.35
N ILE A 38 -16.45 2.39 3.79
CA ILE A 38 -16.33 3.56 4.68
C ILE A 38 -16.91 4.83 4.02
N SER A 39 -16.90 4.92 2.69
CA SER A 39 -17.39 6.09 1.97
C SER A 39 -18.91 6.17 1.85
N SER A 40 -19.65 5.12 2.23
CA SER A 40 -21.12 5.05 2.07
C SER A 40 -21.90 5.42 3.34
N ASP A 41 -21.27 5.52 4.50
CA ASP A 41 -21.93 5.80 5.80
C ASP A 41 -21.83 7.28 6.21
N ASN A 42 -22.23 8.20 5.32
CA ASN A 42 -22.34 9.61 5.69
C ASN A 42 -23.72 10.18 5.30
N ASP A 43 -24.74 9.71 6.02
CA ASP A 43 -26.06 10.34 6.05
C ASP A 43 -26.42 10.67 7.51
N SER A 44 -26.09 11.88 7.95
CA SER A 44 -26.86 12.57 8.99
C SER A 44 -26.55 14.05 8.98
N ALA A 45 -27.63 14.84 8.88
CA ALA A 45 -27.64 16.28 8.81
C ALA A 45 -27.27 16.98 10.12
N ASP A 46 -26.76 18.20 9.92
CA ASP A 46 -27.10 19.45 10.62
C ASP A 46 -26.00 20.17 11.43
N GLU A 47 -26.07 21.49 11.23
CA GLU A 47 -25.51 22.64 11.94
C GLU A 47 -24.05 23.10 11.74
N SER A 48 -23.99 24.25 11.06
CA SER A 48 -22.91 25.23 10.93
C SER A 48 -22.17 25.56 12.23
N THR A 49 -20.84 25.50 12.23
CA THR A 49 -20.05 26.50 12.97
C THR A 49 -18.76 26.85 12.22
N VAL A 50 -18.69 28.11 11.81
CA VAL A 50 -17.53 28.74 11.17
C VAL A 50 -16.38 28.83 12.17
N ILE A 51 -15.25 28.18 11.90
CA ILE A 51 -13.97 28.57 12.50
C ILE A 51 -12.95 28.84 11.39
N SER A 52 -12.67 30.12 11.19
CA SER A 52 -11.46 30.60 10.54
C SER A 52 -10.25 30.19 11.39
N SER A 53 -9.42 29.30 10.86
CA SER A 53 -8.03 29.15 11.26
C SER A 53 -7.15 29.38 10.03
N SER A 54 -6.46 30.52 10.09
CA SER A 54 -5.49 31.00 9.13
C SER A 54 -4.38 29.97 8.88
N PHE A 55 -4.37 29.38 7.68
CA PHE A 55 -3.29 28.52 7.20
C PHE A 55 -2.04 29.35 6.90
N THR A 56 -1.09 29.39 7.84
CA THR A 56 0.28 29.74 7.52
C THR A 56 0.92 28.61 6.73
N LYS A 57 1.04 28.85 5.44
CA LYS A 57 1.91 28.21 4.43
C LYS A 57 3.04 27.35 5.04
N SER A 58 2.88 26.03 4.95
CA SER A 58 3.98 25.07 4.96
C SER A 58 3.80 24.11 3.80
N SER A 59 4.78 24.17 2.89
CA SER A 59 5.19 23.18 1.89
C SER A 59 4.16 22.16 1.40
N SER A 60 3.70 22.38 0.16
CA SER A 60 2.82 21.50 -0.62
C SER A 60 3.47 20.13 -0.88
N ILE A 61 3.37 19.22 0.09
CA ILE A 61 3.40 17.79 -0.22
C ILE A 61 2.01 17.49 -0.74
N LYS A 62 1.91 16.95 -1.96
CA LYS A 62 0.68 16.43 -2.54
C LYS A 62 0.27 15.20 -1.71
N SER A 63 -0.24 15.43 -0.51
CA SER A 63 -1.15 14.48 0.13
C SER A 63 -2.30 14.37 -0.85
N SER A 64 -2.50 13.17 -1.37
CA SER A 64 -3.73 12.89 -2.08
C SER A 64 -4.93 13.42 -1.30
N SER A 65 -5.94 13.97 -1.99
CA SER A 65 -7.19 14.39 -1.34
C SER A 65 -7.72 13.30 -0.40
N TYR A 66 -7.47 12.03 -0.75
CA TYR A 66 -7.83 10.87 0.03
C TYR A 66 -7.00 10.70 1.33
N SER A 67 -5.67 10.69 1.26
CA SER A 67 -4.81 10.49 2.43
C SER A 67 -4.97 11.59 3.47
N ALA A 68 -5.18 12.84 3.03
CA ALA A 68 -5.47 13.96 3.92
C ALA A 68 -6.81 13.76 4.65
N SER A 69 -7.86 13.37 3.92
CA SER A 69 -9.19 13.13 4.50
C SER A 69 -9.17 11.93 5.45
N MET A 70 -8.44 10.87 5.12
CA MET A 70 -8.29 9.70 5.98
C MET A 70 -7.48 10.04 7.23
N SER A 71 -6.40 10.82 7.12
CA SER A 71 -5.66 11.32 8.28
C SER A 71 -6.58 12.06 9.25
N GLU A 72 -7.34 13.05 8.75
CA GLU A 72 -8.30 13.80 9.56
C GLU A 72 -9.37 12.89 10.20
N PHE A 73 -9.92 11.94 9.44
CA PHE A 73 -10.86 10.95 9.96
C PHE A 73 -10.27 10.11 11.10
N LEU A 74 -9.07 9.57 10.93
CA LEU A 74 -8.42 8.71 11.93
C LEU A 74 -8.03 9.49 13.19
N HIS A 75 -7.61 10.75 13.06
CA HIS A 75 -7.32 11.63 14.19
C HIS A 75 -8.57 11.96 15.01
N ASN A 76 -9.71 12.13 14.33
CA ASN A 76 -10.99 12.44 14.97
C ASN A 76 -11.73 11.22 15.53
N LYS A 77 -11.26 10.00 15.26
CA LYS A 77 -11.92 8.77 15.66
C LYS A 77 -11.60 8.43 17.12
N SER A 78 -12.66 8.24 17.92
CA SER A 78 -12.54 7.91 19.35
C SER A 78 -12.08 6.47 19.61
N ASP A 79 -12.42 5.53 18.72
CA ASP A 79 -12.01 4.13 18.85
C ASP A 79 -10.59 3.93 18.32
N LYS A 80 -9.63 3.95 19.24
CA LYS A 80 -8.19 3.83 18.93
C LYS A 80 -7.79 2.40 18.52
N ASP A 81 -8.53 1.38 18.93
CA ASP A 81 -8.26 0.00 18.51
C ASP A 81 -8.67 -0.21 17.05
N GLU A 82 -9.77 0.39 16.63
CA GLU A 82 -10.18 0.37 15.23
C GLU A 82 -9.18 1.13 14.35
N VAL A 83 -8.73 2.31 14.77
CA VAL A 83 -7.66 3.06 14.07
C VAL A 83 -6.39 2.20 13.98
N ALA A 84 -5.96 1.57 15.08
CA ALA A 84 -4.79 0.70 15.08
C ALA A 84 -4.92 -0.47 14.10
N ASN A 85 -6.11 -1.06 13.95
CA ASN A 85 -6.35 -2.13 12.99
C ASN A 85 -6.28 -1.65 11.54
N VAL A 86 -6.86 -0.50 11.22
CA VAL A 86 -6.76 0.12 9.88
C VAL A 86 -5.29 0.37 9.52
N VAL A 87 -4.54 0.97 10.43
CA VAL A 87 -3.13 1.33 10.20
C VAL A 87 -2.25 0.09 10.11
N LYS A 88 -2.49 -0.92 10.94
CA LYS A 88 -1.82 -2.22 10.84
C LYS A 88 -2.06 -2.88 9.48
N THR A 89 -3.31 -2.85 9.00
CA THR A 89 -3.67 -3.43 7.70
C THR A 89 -2.93 -2.71 6.58
N LEU A 90 -2.92 -1.38 6.57
CA LEU A 90 -2.13 -0.60 5.60
C LEU A 90 -0.63 -0.93 5.67
N ALA A 91 -0.10 -1.10 6.88
CA ALA A 91 1.32 -1.35 7.10
C ALA A 91 1.78 -2.73 6.63
N THR A 92 0.91 -3.74 6.73
CA THR A 92 1.29 -5.16 6.62
C THR A 92 0.68 -5.88 5.42
N THR A 93 -0.29 -5.27 4.73
CA THR A 93 -0.85 -5.83 3.50
C THR A 93 0.08 -5.56 2.32
N SER A 94 0.31 -6.59 1.51
CA SER A 94 1.07 -6.50 0.26
C SER A 94 0.30 -5.71 -0.79
N ASP A 95 1.03 -4.94 -1.61
CA ASP A 95 0.43 -4.24 -2.74
C ASP A 95 0.36 -5.14 -3.97
N TYR A 96 -0.60 -4.82 -4.84
CA TYR A 96 -0.80 -5.49 -6.12
C TYR A 96 -0.87 -4.46 -7.24
N GLU A 97 -0.40 -4.83 -8.43
CA GLU A 97 -0.56 -4.00 -9.62
C GLU A 97 -2.05 -3.83 -9.93
N LEU A 98 -2.54 -2.60 -9.87
CA LEU A 98 -3.92 -2.27 -10.21
C LEU A 98 -4.04 -2.06 -11.71
N CYS A 99 -4.55 -3.09 -12.36
CA CYS A 99 -4.63 -3.18 -13.80
C CYS A 99 -6.08 -3.10 -14.29
N SER A 100 -6.26 -2.44 -15.43
CA SER A 100 -7.47 -2.45 -16.23
C SER A 100 -7.28 -3.36 -17.44
N ILE A 101 -8.34 -4.12 -17.76
CA ILE A 101 -8.40 -4.93 -18.97
C ILE A 101 -9.25 -4.16 -19.96
N ALA A 102 -8.65 -3.68 -21.04
CA ALA A 102 -9.40 -3.04 -22.12
C ALA A 102 -10.16 -4.13 -22.89
N ASN A 103 -11.48 -4.17 -22.72
CA ASN A 103 -12.37 -5.08 -23.42
C ASN A 103 -12.99 -4.33 -24.61
N SER A 104 -12.67 -4.77 -25.82
CA SER A 104 -13.31 -4.27 -27.05
C SER A 104 -14.21 -5.36 -27.63
N PRO A 105 -15.15 -5.02 -28.53
CA PRO A 105 -15.97 -6.01 -29.23
C PRO A 105 -15.13 -7.08 -29.97
N ASP A 106 -13.91 -6.73 -30.36
CA ASP A 106 -12.98 -7.59 -31.10
C ASP A 106 -12.01 -8.41 -30.22
N GLY A 107 -12.12 -8.31 -28.88
CA GLY A 107 -11.34 -9.10 -27.91
C GLY A 107 -10.65 -8.28 -26.82
N ILE A 108 -9.67 -8.90 -26.13
CA ILE A 108 -8.82 -8.25 -25.13
C ILE A 108 -7.63 -7.62 -25.85
N HIS A 109 -7.47 -6.29 -25.75
CA HIS A 109 -6.41 -5.54 -26.45
C HIS A 109 -5.14 -5.34 -25.62
N GLY A 110 -5.13 -5.80 -24.36
CA GLY A 110 -3.98 -5.74 -23.47
C GLY A 110 -4.37 -5.36 -22.05
N VAL A 111 -3.38 -5.39 -21.16
CA VAL A 111 -3.49 -4.99 -19.75
C VAL A 111 -2.78 -3.65 -19.59
N THR A 112 -3.45 -2.68 -18.95
CA THR A 112 -2.91 -1.35 -18.69
C THR A 112 -3.02 -1.00 -17.21
N TYR A 113 -2.11 -0.17 -16.68
CA TYR A 113 -2.28 0.36 -15.33
C TYR A 113 -3.55 1.23 -15.25
N SER A 114 -4.38 1.01 -14.23
CA SER A 114 -5.68 1.69 -14.10
C SER A 114 -5.55 3.20 -13.91
N SER A 115 -4.46 3.66 -13.31
CA SER A 115 -4.19 5.08 -13.03
C SER A 115 -3.74 5.87 -14.26
N THR A 116 -2.90 5.27 -15.12
CA THR A 116 -2.21 5.98 -16.21
C THR A 116 -2.64 5.53 -17.60
N GLY A 117 -3.32 4.39 -17.72
CA GLY A 117 -3.63 3.74 -18.99
C GLY A 117 -2.38 3.22 -19.74
N GLN A 118 -1.19 3.28 -19.13
CA GLN A 118 0.03 2.77 -19.75
C GLN A 118 0.02 1.24 -19.79
N PRO A 119 0.56 0.61 -20.85
CA PRO A 119 0.59 -0.84 -20.96
C PRO A 119 1.45 -1.47 -19.86
N VAL A 120 0.96 -2.57 -19.29
CA VAL A 120 1.73 -3.41 -18.38
C VAL A 120 2.64 -4.29 -19.21
N THR A 121 3.94 -4.22 -18.92
CA THR A 121 4.98 -4.99 -19.62
C THR A 121 5.68 -5.91 -18.62
N SER A 122 6.38 -6.95 -19.10
CA SER A 122 7.17 -7.80 -18.22
C SER A 122 8.24 -7.02 -17.44
N ALA A 123 8.79 -5.95 -18.02
CA ALA A 123 9.76 -5.09 -17.35
C ALA A 123 9.13 -4.25 -16.25
N SER A 124 7.95 -3.66 -16.49
CA SER A 124 7.26 -2.85 -15.48
C SER A 124 6.75 -3.71 -14.32
N SER A 125 6.21 -4.90 -14.59
CA SER A 125 5.82 -5.85 -13.54
C SER A 125 7.02 -6.36 -12.74
N ALA A 126 8.16 -6.62 -13.36
CA ALA A 126 9.37 -7.00 -12.63
C ALA A 126 9.83 -5.89 -11.69
N ALA A 127 9.88 -4.64 -12.18
CA ALA A 127 10.24 -3.47 -11.36
C ALA A 127 9.24 -3.24 -10.22
N PHE A 128 7.94 -3.43 -10.47
CA PHE A 128 6.92 -3.36 -9.43
C PHE A 128 7.15 -4.39 -8.32
N ASN A 129 7.36 -5.65 -8.69
CA ASN A 129 7.54 -6.74 -7.72
C ASN A 129 8.80 -6.56 -6.86
N GLU A 130 9.88 -6.04 -7.44
CA GLU A 130 11.10 -5.72 -6.67
C GLU A 130 10.84 -4.61 -5.65
N LEU A 131 10.13 -3.55 -6.06
CA LEU A 131 9.79 -2.44 -5.18
C LEU A 131 8.77 -2.85 -4.11
N SER A 132 7.71 -3.58 -4.46
CA SER A 132 6.59 -3.89 -3.56
C SER A 132 7.03 -4.61 -2.28
N VAL A 133 8.00 -5.53 -2.39
CA VAL A 133 8.58 -6.22 -1.24
C VAL A 133 9.33 -5.24 -0.33
N SER A 134 10.15 -4.36 -0.91
CA SER A 134 10.91 -3.36 -0.15
C SER A 134 10.02 -2.32 0.52
N VAL A 135 8.96 -1.88 -0.18
CA VAL A 135 8.00 -0.90 0.34
C VAL A 135 7.16 -1.51 1.47
N LEU A 136 6.69 -2.74 1.32
CA LEU A 136 6.00 -3.47 2.38
C LEU A 136 6.87 -3.60 3.63
N ALA A 137 8.13 -3.97 3.47
CA ALA A 137 9.08 -4.07 4.57
C ALA A 137 9.26 -2.71 5.27
N GLY A 138 9.37 -1.62 4.51
CA GLY A 138 9.47 -0.25 5.04
C GLY A 138 8.24 0.17 5.82
N ARG A 139 7.03 -0.03 5.28
CA ARG A 139 5.77 0.27 5.99
C ARG A 139 5.64 -0.54 7.28
N THR A 140 5.94 -1.83 7.23
CA THR A 140 5.88 -2.73 8.39
C THR A 140 6.90 -2.31 9.45
N ALA A 141 8.11 -1.89 9.07
CA ALA A 141 9.12 -1.40 9.99
C ALA A 141 8.65 -0.13 10.72
N ILE A 142 8.12 0.86 9.98
CA ILE A 142 7.56 2.10 10.55
C ILE A 142 6.47 1.77 11.57
N TYR A 143 5.52 0.89 11.21
CA TYR A 143 4.45 0.48 12.11
C TYR A 143 4.98 -0.16 13.40
N ASN A 144 5.88 -1.14 13.29
CA ASN A 144 6.41 -1.84 14.45
C ASN A 144 7.22 -0.91 15.37
N GLU A 145 8.08 -0.07 14.79
CA GLU A 145 8.90 0.87 15.55
C GLU A 145 8.06 1.91 16.29
N GLU A 146 7.05 2.49 15.64
CA GLU A 146 6.21 3.52 16.24
C GLU A 146 5.21 2.94 17.24
N THR A 147 4.69 1.74 16.98
CA THR A 147 3.87 1.01 17.95
C THR A 147 4.67 0.73 19.23
N ALA A 148 5.95 0.32 19.11
CA ALA A 148 6.82 0.08 20.26
C ALA A 148 7.12 1.36 21.08
N LYS A 149 7.06 2.55 20.44
CA LYS A 149 7.18 3.85 21.11
C LYS A 149 5.90 4.29 21.83
N GLY A 150 4.77 3.63 21.55
CA GLY A 150 3.46 4.07 22.02
C GLY A 150 2.94 5.29 21.24
N THR A 151 3.38 5.49 20.01
CA THR A 151 2.88 6.55 19.11
C THR A 151 1.38 6.33 18.85
N ASP A 152 0.59 7.42 18.79
CA ASP A 152 -0.84 7.32 18.47
C ASP A 152 -1.03 6.67 17.10
N PRO A 153 -1.96 5.70 16.95
CA PRO A 153 -2.19 5.04 15.67
C PRO A 153 -2.42 5.99 14.49
N ALA A 154 -3.10 7.13 14.67
CA ALA A 154 -3.31 8.11 13.60
C ALA A 154 -2.00 8.81 13.19
N ASP A 155 -1.09 9.08 14.15
CA ASP A 155 0.25 9.59 13.83
C ASP A 155 1.10 8.55 13.08
N ILE A 156 0.91 7.25 13.37
CA ILE A 156 1.58 6.16 12.62
C ILE A 156 1.09 6.15 11.17
N PHE A 157 -0.21 6.36 10.92
CA PHE A 157 -0.75 6.50 9.57
C PHE A 157 -0.04 7.62 8.80
N ASP A 158 0.10 8.80 9.39
CA ASP A 158 0.74 9.96 8.74
C ASP A 158 2.20 9.69 8.37
N LYS A 159 2.91 8.94 9.22
CA LYS A 159 4.29 8.50 8.94
C LYS A 159 4.35 7.51 7.78
N ILE A 160 3.42 6.55 7.72
CA ILE A 160 3.33 5.61 6.60
C ILE A 160 2.98 6.35 5.31
N VAL A 161 2.02 7.28 5.33
CA VAL A 161 1.67 8.11 4.17
C VAL A 161 2.88 8.93 3.71
N SER A 162 3.59 9.55 4.65
CA SER A 162 4.81 10.31 4.33
C SER A 162 5.87 9.43 3.68
N TYR A 163 6.06 8.20 4.17
CA TYR A 163 6.96 7.22 3.54
C TYR A 163 6.50 6.80 2.14
N MET A 164 5.20 6.52 1.96
CA MET A 164 4.63 6.17 0.65
C MET A 164 4.85 7.31 -0.36
N ASN A 165 4.70 8.56 0.05
CA ASN A 165 4.92 9.72 -0.80
C ASN A 165 6.39 9.91 -1.23
N THR A 166 7.33 9.13 -0.69
CA THR A 166 8.74 9.10 -1.15
C THR A 166 9.05 8.02 -2.17
N GLN A 167 8.10 7.11 -2.45
CA GLN A 167 8.32 6.01 -3.38
C GLN A 167 8.34 6.49 -4.83
N PRO A 168 8.94 5.70 -5.76
CA PRO A 168 8.97 6.06 -7.17
C PRO A 168 7.56 6.24 -7.75
N GLN A 169 7.35 7.28 -8.56
CA GLN A 169 6.04 7.57 -9.14
C GLN A 169 5.47 6.38 -9.94
N SER A 170 6.31 5.63 -10.66
CA SER A 170 5.88 4.44 -11.39
C SER A 170 5.28 3.35 -10.50
N TYR A 171 5.76 3.24 -9.25
CA TYR A 171 5.21 2.33 -8.27
C TYR A 171 3.91 2.87 -7.67
N LEU A 172 3.86 4.17 -7.35
CA LEU A 172 2.65 4.83 -6.86
C LEU A 172 1.51 4.77 -7.89
N ASP A 173 1.81 5.00 -9.16
CA ASP A 173 0.87 4.85 -10.26
C ASP A 173 0.36 3.41 -10.37
N ALA A 174 1.25 2.41 -10.25
CA ALA A 174 0.88 1.00 -10.36
C ALA A 174 -0.11 0.55 -9.27
N ILE A 175 -0.12 1.19 -8.10
CA ILE A 175 -1.07 0.92 -7.00
C ILE A 175 -2.18 1.96 -6.89
N ASN A 176 -2.25 2.89 -7.83
CA ASN A 176 -3.19 4.02 -7.82
C ASN A 176 -3.14 4.86 -6.52
N TRP A 177 -1.93 5.12 -6.03
CA TRP A 177 -1.65 6.02 -4.91
C TRP A 177 -1.63 7.47 -5.41
N SER A 178 -2.81 8.09 -5.49
CA SER A 178 -3.04 9.45 -6.02
C SER A 178 -3.79 10.31 -5.06
#